data_AF-A0A3L7JW10-F1
#
_entry.id   AF-A0A3L7JW10-F1
#
_cell.length_a   1.000
_cell.length_b   1.000
_cell.length_c   1.000
_cell.angle_alpha   90.00
_cell.angle_beta   90.00
_cell.angle_gamma   90.00
#
_symmetry.space_group_name_H-M   'P 1'
#
loop_
_entity.id
_entity.type
_entity.pdbx_description
1 polymer ?
#
loop_
_entity_poly.entity_id
_entity_poly.type
_entity_poly.pdbx_seq_one_letter_code
_entity_poly.pdbx_strand_id
1 'polypeptide(L)'
;MGNNEMKKCNDQLIKLSEISDLCHSLNINLWLRGGWAIDFLIGRISRAHEDIDLVIWARDKMILEKELDKMGFMRNAVSERQTDFSKDGVDVQFLYLTQVENGTIFPLGLPQWVWRADAMPTKLFHLNDISLYVLHPNQLLEEKHVYQQIGRKPRTKDIESINLLRAIIDSTFYD
;
A
#
# COMPACT_ATOMS: atom_id res chain seq x y z
N MET A 1 20.85 -8.49 -1.98
CA MET A 1 19.77 -9.45 -1.71
C MET A 1 20.24 -10.83 -2.13
N GLY A 2 19.96 -11.85 -1.31
CA GLY A 2 20.22 -13.24 -1.67
C GLY A 2 19.23 -13.78 -2.72
N ASN A 3 19.50 -14.94 -3.31
CA ASN A 3 18.67 -15.52 -4.38
C ASN A 3 17.20 -15.72 -3.96
N ASN A 4 16.94 -16.15 -2.72
CA ASN A 4 15.58 -16.35 -2.22
C ASN A 4 14.83 -15.02 -2.04
N GLU A 5 15.53 -13.98 -1.58
CA GLU A 5 14.96 -12.63 -1.43
C GLU A 5 14.63 -12.02 -2.79
N MET A 6 15.50 -12.22 -3.78
CA MET A 6 15.28 -11.77 -5.15
C MET A 6 14.10 -12.48 -5.79
N LYS A 7 13.97 -13.80 -5.59
CA LYS A 7 12.80 -14.56 -6.03
C LYS A 7 11.52 -14.01 -5.39
N LYS A 8 11.49 -13.82 -4.07
CA LYS A 8 10.34 -13.26 -3.34
C LYS A 8 9.94 -11.88 -3.89
N CYS A 9 10.93 -11.02 -4.12
CA CYS A 9 10.72 -9.69 -4.68
C CYS A 9 10.11 -9.75 -6.09
N ASN A 10 10.61 -10.63 -6.96
CA ASN A 10 10.06 -10.84 -8.30
C ASN A 10 8.63 -11.39 -8.25
N ASP A 11 8.37 -12.38 -7.40
CA ASP A 11 7.03 -12.96 -7.22
C ASP A 11 6.03 -11.87 -6.77
N GLN A 12 6.45 -10.99 -5.86
CA GLN A 12 5.65 -9.85 -5.41
C GLN A 12 5.38 -8.83 -6.54
N LEU A 13 6.39 -8.49 -7.34
CA LEU A 13 6.21 -7.59 -8.49
C LEU A 13 5.22 -8.17 -9.52
N ILE A 14 5.27 -9.49 -9.76
CA ILE A 14 4.30 -10.17 -10.63
C ILE A 14 2.87 -10.01 -10.08
N LYS A 15 2.65 -10.28 -8.79
CA LYS A 15 1.31 -10.10 -8.20
C LYS A 15 0.86 -8.64 -8.20
N LEU A 16 1.78 -7.70 -7.96
CA LEU A 16 1.48 -6.28 -8.03
C LEU A 16 1.04 -5.86 -9.43
N SER A 17 1.70 -6.37 -10.48
CA SER A 17 1.30 -6.16 -11.88
C SER A 17 -0.09 -6.74 -12.16
N GLU A 18 -0.35 -8.00 -11.78
CA GLU A 18 -1.66 -8.65 -11.96
C GLU A 18 -2.80 -7.81 -11.33
N ILE A 19 -2.57 -7.31 -10.11
CA ILE A 19 -3.55 -6.51 -9.37
C ILE A 19 -3.72 -5.12 -10.01
N SER A 20 -2.61 -4.51 -10.44
CA SER A 20 -2.64 -3.21 -11.13
C SER A 20 -3.47 -3.29 -12.41
N ASP A 21 -3.25 -4.32 -13.23
CA ASP A 21 -3.97 -4.55 -14.48
C ASP A 21 -5.47 -4.78 -14.22
N LEU A 22 -5.79 -5.56 -13.18
CA LEU A 22 -7.18 -5.76 -12.75
C LEU A 22 -7.83 -4.42 -12.37
N CYS A 23 -7.19 -3.64 -11.48
CA CYS A 23 -7.74 -2.37 -11.02
C CYS A 23 -7.93 -1.40 -12.19
N HIS A 24 -6.98 -1.33 -13.12
CA HIS A 24 -7.09 -0.55 -14.33
C HIS A 24 -8.30 -0.96 -15.17
N SER A 25 -8.50 -2.27 -15.40
CA SER A 25 -9.66 -2.78 -16.17
C SER A 25 -11.02 -2.48 -15.53
N LEU A 26 -11.04 -2.29 -14.21
CA LEU A 26 -12.23 -1.97 -13.42
C LEU A 26 -12.41 -0.47 -13.16
N ASN A 27 -11.51 0.39 -13.64
CA ASN A 27 -11.43 1.82 -13.28
C ASN A 27 -11.36 2.07 -11.76
N ILE A 28 -10.66 1.21 -11.03
CA ILE A 28 -10.41 1.33 -9.60
C ILE A 28 -9.06 2.02 -9.40
N ASN A 29 -9.05 3.11 -8.63
CA ASN A 29 -7.81 3.75 -8.22
C ASN A 29 -7.15 2.91 -7.11
N LEU A 30 -5.85 2.64 -7.29
CA LEU A 30 -5.05 1.81 -6.41
C LEU A 30 -3.81 2.58 -5.95
N TRP A 31 -3.59 2.65 -4.64
CA TRP A 31 -2.41 3.27 -4.05
C TRP A 31 -1.55 2.24 -3.33
N LEU A 32 -0.24 2.31 -3.55
CA LEU A 32 0.75 1.62 -2.74
C LEU A 32 0.89 2.29 -1.37
N ARG A 33 1.02 1.45 -0.35
CA ARG A 33 1.46 1.85 0.99
C ARG A 33 2.62 0.96 1.47
N GLY A 34 3.02 1.12 2.73
CA GLY A 34 4.00 0.24 3.35
C GLY A 34 5.41 0.33 2.74
N GLY A 35 6.11 -0.80 2.69
CA GLY A 35 7.51 -0.85 2.23
C GLY A 35 7.66 -0.62 0.72
N TRP A 36 6.77 -1.22 -0.08
CA TRP A 36 6.78 -1.06 -1.53
C TRP A 36 6.51 0.37 -1.98
N ALA A 37 5.64 1.11 -1.27
CA ALA A 37 5.46 2.55 -1.51
C ALA A 37 6.79 3.32 -1.45
N ILE A 38 7.63 3.05 -0.44
CA ILE A 38 8.92 3.72 -0.30
C ILE A 38 9.84 3.42 -1.48
N ASP A 39 9.88 2.16 -1.94
CA ASP A 39 10.71 1.75 -3.07
C ASP A 39 10.28 2.41 -4.39
N PHE A 40 8.96 2.57 -4.60
CA PHE A 40 8.44 3.35 -5.73
C PHE A 40 8.79 4.84 -5.63
N LEU A 41 8.71 5.42 -4.43
CA LEU A 41 9.08 6.83 -4.20
C LEU A 41 10.56 7.11 -4.51
N ILE A 42 11.46 6.17 -4.20
CA ILE A 42 12.90 6.32 -4.45
C ILE A 42 13.34 5.72 -5.80
N GLY A 43 12.43 5.12 -6.56
CA GLY A 43 12.70 4.53 -7.88
C GLY A 43 13.62 3.31 -7.88
N ARG A 44 13.80 2.63 -6.75
CA ARG A 44 14.63 1.42 -6.63
C ARG A 44 14.21 0.53 -5.46
N ILE A 45 14.48 -0.76 -5.58
CA ILE A 45 14.26 -1.71 -4.49
C ILE A 45 15.30 -1.47 -3.39
N SER A 46 14.85 -1.14 -2.17
CA SER A 46 15.75 -0.87 -1.03
C SER A 46 16.09 -2.14 -0.25
N ARG A 47 15.14 -3.08 -0.16
CA ARG A 47 15.25 -4.37 0.56
C ARG A 47 14.16 -5.35 0.13
N ALA A 48 14.24 -6.59 0.59
CA ALA A 48 13.11 -7.51 0.50
C ALA A 48 11.95 -7.05 1.39
N HIS A 49 10.71 -7.20 0.90
CA HIS A 49 9.48 -6.94 1.65
C HIS A 49 8.77 -8.25 2.00
N GLU A 50 8.01 -8.24 3.09
CA GLU A 50 7.30 -9.45 3.52
C GLU A 50 6.01 -9.67 2.74
N ASP A 51 5.35 -8.57 2.44
CA ASP A 51 3.98 -8.42 1.97
C ASP A 51 3.89 -7.26 0.98
N ILE A 52 2.74 -7.15 0.31
CA ILE A 52 2.34 -5.99 -0.48
C ILE A 52 1.19 -5.30 0.26
N ASP A 53 1.34 -4.01 0.58
CA ASP A 53 0.28 -3.22 1.19
C ASP A 53 -0.35 -2.27 0.16
N LEU A 54 -1.68 -2.31 0.04
CA LEU A 54 -2.46 -1.53 -0.92
C LEU A 54 -3.62 -0.78 -0.25
N VAL A 55 -4.05 0.28 -0.90
CA VAL A 55 -5.22 1.08 -0.52
C VAL A 55 -6.14 1.27 -1.71
N ILE A 56 -7.44 1.12 -1.49
CA ILE A 56 -8.48 1.51 -2.44
C ILE A 56 -9.62 2.21 -1.69
N TRP A 57 -10.57 2.77 -2.46
CA TRP A 57 -11.83 3.24 -1.89
C TRP A 57 -12.76 2.08 -1.50
N ALA A 58 -13.45 2.23 -0.37
CA ALA A 58 -14.37 1.24 0.17
C ALA A 58 -15.53 0.87 -0.77
N ARG A 59 -15.98 1.81 -1.60
CA ARG A 59 -17.01 1.58 -2.62
C ARG A 59 -16.61 0.52 -3.65
N ASP A 60 -15.30 0.36 -3.88
CA ASP A 60 -14.75 -0.57 -4.88
C ASP A 60 -14.43 -1.95 -4.27
N LYS A 61 -14.55 -2.10 -2.94
CA LYS A 61 -14.26 -3.33 -2.21
C LYS A 61 -14.95 -4.55 -2.81
N MET A 62 -16.29 -4.52 -2.91
CA MET A 62 -17.04 -5.71 -3.30
C MET A 62 -16.67 -6.22 -4.70
N ILE A 63 -16.48 -5.31 -5.65
CA ILE A 63 -16.11 -5.68 -7.02
C ILE A 63 -14.67 -6.18 -7.07
N LEU A 64 -13.72 -5.51 -6.41
CA LEU A 64 -12.32 -5.94 -6.38
C LEU A 64 -12.19 -7.34 -5.79
N GLU A 65 -12.76 -7.57 -4.60
CA GLU A 65 -12.56 -8.83 -3.90
C GLU A 65 -13.15 -10.01 -4.70
N LYS A 66 -14.30 -9.80 -5.37
CA LYS A 66 -14.91 -10.81 -6.24
C LYS A 66 -14.03 -11.15 -7.44
N GLU A 67 -13.41 -10.16 -8.08
CA GLU A 67 -12.55 -10.42 -9.24
C GLU A 67 -11.19 -11.01 -8.83
N LEU A 68 -10.64 -10.63 -7.68
CA LEU A 68 -9.45 -11.27 -7.11
C LEU A 68 -9.69 -12.76 -6.79
N ASP A 69 -10.85 -13.10 -6.23
CA ASP A 69 -11.22 -14.51 -6.00
C ASP A 69 -11.22 -15.31 -7.31
N LYS A 70 -11.77 -14.75 -8.39
CA LYS A 70 -11.78 -15.39 -9.72
C LYS A 70 -10.37 -15.54 -10.32
N MET A 71 -9.46 -14.63 -9.98
CA MET A 71 -8.04 -14.70 -10.37
C MET A 71 -7.22 -15.66 -9.49
N GLY A 72 -7.86 -16.36 -8.55
CA GLY A 72 -7.24 -17.37 -7.70
C GLY A 72 -6.53 -16.81 -6.47
N PHE A 73 -6.77 -15.54 -6.11
CA PHE A 73 -6.32 -15.03 -4.82
C PHE A 73 -7.20 -15.59 -3.70
N MET A 74 -6.58 -16.20 -2.69
CA MET A 74 -7.28 -16.72 -1.52
C MET A 74 -7.55 -15.58 -0.55
N ARG A 75 -8.83 -15.30 -0.32
CA ARG A 75 -9.28 -14.23 0.57
C ARG A 75 -9.27 -14.66 2.04
N ASN A 76 -8.71 -13.81 2.88
CA ASN A 76 -8.73 -13.87 4.33
C ASN A 76 -9.33 -12.57 4.88
N ALA A 77 -10.60 -12.61 5.27
CA ALA A 77 -11.26 -11.43 5.85
C ALA A 77 -10.69 -11.13 7.24
N VAL A 78 -10.08 -9.95 7.42
CA VAL A 78 -9.49 -9.52 8.69
C VAL A 78 -10.48 -8.66 9.47
N SER A 79 -11.09 -7.68 8.80
CA SER A 79 -12.11 -6.81 9.38
C SER A 79 -12.92 -6.11 8.29
N GLU A 80 -13.88 -5.27 8.65
CA GLU A 80 -14.59 -4.46 7.66
C GLU A 80 -13.63 -3.59 6.82
N ARG A 81 -12.59 -3.04 7.47
CA ARG A 81 -11.64 -2.08 6.89
C ARG A 81 -10.47 -2.71 6.13
N GLN A 82 -10.29 -4.02 6.27
CA GLN A 82 -9.15 -4.70 5.69
C GLN A 82 -9.49 -6.13 5.29
N THR A 83 -9.05 -6.50 4.08
CA THR A 83 -9.03 -7.88 3.60
C THR A 83 -7.62 -8.23 3.16
N ASP A 84 -7.15 -9.38 3.61
CA ASP A 84 -5.86 -9.93 3.20
C ASP A 84 -6.12 -10.97 2.12
N PHE A 85 -5.21 -11.06 1.16
CA PHE A 85 -5.22 -12.04 0.10
C PHE A 85 -3.87 -12.74 0.05
N SER A 86 -3.88 -14.01 -0.37
CA SER A 86 -2.63 -14.71 -0.69
C SER A 86 -2.74 -15.46 -2.01
N LYS A 87 -1.66 -15.46 -2.77
CA LYS A 87 -1.54 -16.20 -4.03
C LYS A 87 -0.08 -16.54 -4.29
N ASP A 88 0.21 -17.80 -4.62
CA ASP A 88 1.55 -18.28 -4.94
C ASP A 88 2.61 -17.96 -3.87
N GLY A 89 2.22 -17.92 -2.59
CA GLY A 89 3.10 -17.61 -1.46
C GLY A 89 3.38 -16.11 -1.26
N VAL A 90 2.66 -15.24 -1.96
CA VAL A 90 2.70 -13.78 -1.77
C VAL A 90 1.45 -13.33 -1.01
N ASP A 91 1.66 -12.59 0.07
CA ASP A 91 0.59 -11.95 0.85
C ASP A 91 0.37 -10.51 0.39
N VAL A 92 -0.90 -10.12 0.24
CA VAL A 92 -1.34 -8.78 -0.18
C VAL A 92 -2.42 -8.29 0.77
N GLN A 93 -2.25 -7.10 1.34
CA GLN A 93 -3.19 -6.51 2.28
C GLN A 93 -3.87 -5.30 1.66
N PHE A 94 -5.20 -5.27 1.61
CA PHE A 94 -5.96 -4.12 1.16
C PHE A 94 -6.59 -3.40 2.35
N LEU A 95 -6.25 -2.13 2.52
CA LEU A 95 -6.94 -1.20 3.41
C LEU A 95 -8.01 -0.43 2.63
N TYR A 96 -9.22 -0.39 3.15
CA TYR A 96 -10.34 0.32 2.53
C TYR A 96 -10.56 1.67 3.21
N LEU A 97 -10.57 2.74 2.43
CA LEU A 97 -10.87 4.09 2.93
C LEU A 97 -12.26 4.54 2.50
N THR A 98 -12.90 5.33 3.34
CA THR A 98 -14.11 6.06 2.99
C THR A 98 -13.84 7.56 3.02
N GLN A 99 -14.62 8.30 2.25
CA GLN A 99 -14.65 9.76 2.28
C GLN A 99 -16.08 10.21 2.54
N VAL A 100 -16.24 11.09 3.52
CA VAL A 100 -17.54 11.72 3.83
C VAL A 100 -17.68 13.05 3.06
N GLU A 101 -18.88 13.61 3.04
CA GLU A 101 -19.25 14.77 2.21
C GLU A 101 -18.35 16.01 2.40
N ASN A 102 -17.83 16.22 3.61
CA ASN A 102 -16.93 17.33 3.91
C ASN A 102 -15.47 17.11 3.45
N GLY A 103 -15.20 16.00 2.74
CA GLY A 103 -13.90 15.64 2.21
C GLY A 103 -13.00 14.85 3.17
N THR A 104 -13.40 14.65 4.44
CA THR A 104 -12.60 13.89 5.42
C THR A 104 -12.47 12.42 5.00
N ILE A 105 -11.23 11.92 5.02
CA ILE A 105 -10.87 10.55 4.66
C ILE A 105 -10.50 9.77 5.93
N PHE A 106 -10.96 8.54 6.06
CA PHE A 106 -10.57 7.63 7.14
C PHE A 106 -10.76 6.16 6.74
N PRO A 107 -10.08 5.20 7.40
CA PRO A 107 -10.32 3.78 7.17
C PRO A 107 -11.76 3.39 7.47
N LEU A 108 -12.35 2.55 6.62
CA LEU A 108 -13.75 2.14 6.72
C LEU A 108 -14.08 1.64 8.15
N GLY A 109 -15.16 2.15 8.74
CA GLY A 109 -15.56 1.79 10.10
C GLY A 109 -14.61 2.30 11.21
N LEU A 110 -13.73 3.26 10.92
CA LEU A 110 -12.78 3.84 11.89
C LEU A 110 -12.64 5.37 11.77
N PRO A 111 -13.72 6.15 12.00
CA PRO A 111 -13.75 7.61 11.81
C PRO A 111 -12.81 8.39 12.74
N GLN A 112 -12.35 7.78 13.84
CA GLN A 112 -11.38 8.40 14.75
C GLN A 112 -9.97 8.48 14.17
N TRP A 113 -9.66 7.70 13.12
CA TRP A 113 -8.35 7.73 12.47
C TRP A 113 -8.44 8.49 11.14
N VAL A 114 -8.51 9.81 11.26
CA VAL A 114 -8.55 10.71 10.09
C VAL A 114 -7.20 10.69 9.38
N TRP A 115 -7.24 10.53 8.06
CA TRP A 115 -6.09 10.65 7.18
C TRP A 115 -5.98 12.09 6.66
N ARG A 116 -4.78 12.46 6.22
CA ARG A 116 -4.54 13.78 5.63
C ARG A 116 -5.40 13.97 4.38
N ALA A 117 -5.82 15.20 4.11
CA ALA A 117 -6.60 15.52 2.90
C ALA A 117 -5.80 15.27 1.60
N ASP A 118 -4.47 15.37 1.66
CA ASP A 118 -3.52 15.12 0.57
C ASP A 118 -2.97 13.68 0.56
N ALA A 119 -3.50 12.77 1.40
CA ALA A 119 -2.93 11.44 1.63
C ALA A 119 -2.83 10.57 0.37
N MET A 120 -3.74 10.78 -0.60
CA MET A 120 -3.90 9.94 -1.79
C MET A 120 -3.76 10.75 -3.08
N PRO A 121 -2.55 11.22 -3.41
CA PRO A 121 -2.30 11.90 -4.66
C PRO A 121 -2.47 10.95 -5.85
N THR A 122 -2.78 11.48 -7.03
CA THR A 122 -2.90 10.69 -8.28
C THR A 122 -1.66 10.80 -9.16
N LYS A 123 -0.50 11.14 -8.56
CA LYS A 123 0.81 11.12 -9.24
C LYS A 123 1.27 9.67 -9.36
N LEU A 124 1.65 9.26 -10.57
CA LEU A 124 2.20 7.93 -10.81
C LEU A 124 3.69 7.89 -10.46
N PHE A 125 4.09 6.77 -9.85
CA PHE A 125 5.48 6.40 -9.62
C PHE A 125 5.77 5.10 -10.36
N HIS A 126 7.01 4.96 -10.79
CA HIS A 126 7.45 3.87 -11.65
C HIS A 126 8.52 3.05 -10.95
N LEU A 127 8.37 1.73 -10.99
CA LEU A 127 9.41 0.79 -10.60
C LEU A 127 9.37 -0.40 -11.57
N ASN A 128 10.46 -0.58 -12.31
CA ASN A 128 10.49 -1.45 -13.50
C ASN A 128 9.35 -1.04 -14.47
N ASP A 129 8.54 -2.00 -14.92
CA ASP A 129 7.43 -1.76 -15.85
C ASP A 129 6.10 -1.44 -15.14
N ILE A 130 6.09 -1.33 -13.80
CA ILE A 130 4.88 -1.10 -13.00
C ILE A 130 4.73 0.38 -12.70
N SER A 131 3.53 0.92 -12.93
CA SER A 131 3.18 2.32 -12.67
C SER A 131 1.96 2.39 -11.75
N LEU A 132 2.11 2.95 -10.56
CA LEU A 132 1.05 3.01 -9.55
C LEU A 132 1.01 4.34 -8.83
N TYR A 133 -0.16 4.69 -8.28
CA TYR A 133 -0.23 5.77 -7.29
C TYR A 133 0.43 5.31 -6.00
N VAL A 134 1.00 6.26 -5.26
CA VAL A 134 1.64 5.99 -3.97
C VAL A 134 1.05 6.95 -2.95
N LEU A 135 0.79 6.48 -1.72
CA LEU A 135 0.38 7.36 -0.64
C LEU A 135 1.42 8.47 -0.44
N HIS A 136 0.93 9.64 -0.03
CA HIS A 136 1.78 10.78 0.26
C HIS A 136 2.84 10.40 1.33
N PRO A 137 4.13 10.77 1.17
CA PRO A 137 5.19 10.44 2.13
C PRO A 137 4.86 10.83 3.57
N ASN A 138 4.27 12.00 3.78
CA ASN A 138 3.75 12.42 5.09
C ASN A 138 2.70 11.45 5.68
N GLN A 139 1.77 10.93 4.88
CA GLN A 139 0.79 9.94 5.35
C GLN A 139 1.48 8.62 5.74
N LEU A 140 2.42 8.13 4.91
CA LEU A 140 3.20 6.93 5.20
C LEU A 140 3.98 7.08 6.52
N LEU A 141 4.53 8.27 6.78
CA LEU A 141 5.25 8.58 8.00
C LEU A 141 4.31 8.63 9.22
N GLU A 142 3.13 9.25 9.09
CA GLU A 142 2.11 9.29 10.16
C GLU A 142 1.63 7.89 10.55
N GLU A 143 1.39 6.99 9.58
CA GLU A 143 1.02 5.59 9.87
C GLU A 143 2.05 4.88 10.76
N LYS A 144 3.35 5.13 10.55
CA LYS A 144 4.42 4.55 11.37
C LYS A 144 4.36 5.03 12.83
N HIS A 145 4.00 6.29 13.07
CA HIS A 145 3.88 6.85 14.42
C HIS A 145 2.67 6.28 15.17
N VAL A 146 1.52 6.16 14.50
CA VAL A 146 0.31 5.57 15.10
C VAL A 146 0.57 4.12 15.54
N TYR A 147 1.28 3.33 14.74
CA TYR A 147 1.64 1.96 15.12
C TYR A 147 2.53 1.88 16.37
N GLN A 148 3.44 2.84 16.56
CA GLN A 148 4.26 2.91 17.77
C GLN A 148 3.41 3.25 19.00
N GLN A 149 2.45 4.16 18.86
CA GLN A 149 1.56 4.60 19.96
C GLN A 149 0.63 3.48 20.46
N ILE A 150 0.21 2.57 19.59
CA ILE A 150 -0.64 1.42 19.97
C ILE A 150 0.16 0.19 20.46
N GLY A 151 1.46 0.37 20.75
CA GLY A 151 2.29 -0.67 21.38
C GLY A 151 2.87 -1.72 20.42
N ARG A 152 2.85 -1.48 19.10
CA ARG A 152 3.57 -2.35 18.16
C ARG A 152 5.07 -2.19 18.41
N LYS A 153 5.76 -3.28 18.73
CA LYS A 153 7.22 -3.26 18.94
C LYS A 153 7.93 -2.69 17.69
N PRO A 154 8.71 -1.60 17.82
CA PRO A 154 9.51 -1.08 16.71
C PRO A 154 10.44 -2.16 16.17
N ARG A 155 10.49 -2.32 14.85
CA ARG A 155 11.43 -3.23 14.18
C ARG A 155 12.55 -2.40 13.55
N THR A 156 13.74 -2.97 13.41
CA THR A 156 14.90 -2.28 12.78
C THR A 156 14.55 -1.67 11.42
N LYS A 157 13.79 -2.41 10.58
CA LYS A 157 13.33 -1.93 9.27
C LYS A 157 12.38 -0.72 9.32
N ASP A 158 11.70 -0.49 10.44
CA ASP A 158 10.84 0.68 10.60
C ASP A 158 11.68 1.97 10.79
N ILE A 159 12.87 1.88 11.39
CA ILE A 159 13.81 3.03 11.51
C ILE A 159 14.32 3.45 10.14
N GLU A 160 14.78 2.49 9.33
CA GLU A 160 15.25 2.76 7.97
C GLU A 160 14.15 3.38 7.10
N SER A 161 12.93 2.85 7.20
CA SER A 161 11.76 3.38 6.48
C SER A 161 11.45 4.82 6.89
N ILE A 162 11.52 5.15 8.19
CA ILE A 162 11.30 6.52 8.68
C ILE A 162 12.39 7.46 8.15
N ASN A 163 13.65 7.05 8.15
CA ASN A 163 14.75 7.87 7.65
C ASN A 163 14.62 8.14 6.14
N LEU A 164 14.25 7.12 5.35
CA LEU A 164 13.97 7.30 3.93
C LEU A 164 12.81 8.26 3.68
N LEU A 165 11.70 8.09 4.40
CA LEU A 165 10.53 8.97 4.28
C LEU A 165 10.89 10.43 4.61
N ARG A 166 11.66 10.67 5.69
CA ARG A 166 12.14 12.01 6.03
C ARG A 166 13.01 12.60 4.92
N ALA A 167 13.95 11.84 4.39
CA ALA A 167 14.78 12.29 3.27
C ALA A 167 13.95 12.61 2.00
N ILE A 168 12.91 11.83 1.71
CA ILE A 168 11.99 12.11 0.59
C ILE A 168 11.23 13.42 0.82
N ILE A 169 10.71 13.63 2.04
CA ILE A 169 9.97 14.85 2.40
C ILE A 169 10.88 16.08 2.32
N ASP A 170 12.11 16.00 2.84
CA ASP A 170 13.07 17.12 2.86
C ASP A 170 13.62 17.47 1.47
N SER A 171 13.60 16.52 0.52
CA SER A 171 14.20 16.68 -0.83
C SER A 171 13.28 17.33 -1.87
N THR A 172 12.12 17.86 -1.48
CA THR A 172 11.23 18.68 -2.34
C THR A 172 10.77 17.99 -3.66
N PHE A 173 10.58 16.66 -3.64
CA PHE A 173 10.05 15.90 -4.81
C PHE A 173 8.51 15.83 -4.89
N TYR A 174 7.81 16.48 -3.96
CA TYR A 174 6.39 16.28 -3.68
C TYR A 174 5.53 17.56 -3.63
N ASP A 175 6.00 18.63 -4.28
CA ASP A 175 5.17 19.81 -4.62
C ASP A 175 4.68 19.73 -6.08
#